data_AF-A0A2V7Z925-F1
#
_entry.id   AF-A0A2V7Z925-F1
#
_cell.length_a   1.000
_cell.length_b   1.000
_cell.length_c   1.000
_cell.angle_alpha   90.00
_cell.angle_beta   90.00
_cell.angle_gamma   90.00
#
_symmetry.space_group_name_H-M   'P 1'
#
loop_
_entity.id
_entity.type
_entity.pdbx_description
1 polymer ?
#
loop_
_entity_poly.entity_id
_entity_poly.type
_entity_poly.pdbx_seq_one_letter_code
_entity_poly.pdbx_strand_id
1 'polypeptide(L)' 'TAAGHLTVHPAGTPIPLASTVNFRAHQTRANNAAARLSVETELAVFCGMPAGSVDLILDVVGYFQ' A
#
# COMPACT_ATOMS: atom_id res chain seq x y z
N THR A 1 12.32 -8.20 8.50
CA THR A 1 11.83 -7.21 7.52
C THR A 1 13.00 -6.38 7.04
N ALA A 2 13.23 -6.28 5.73
CA ALA A 2 14.21 -5.35 5.18
C ALA A 2 13.62 -3.92 5.07
N ALA A 3 14.42 -2.93 4.67
CA ALA A 3 13.87 -1.66 4.23
C ALA A 3 13.03 -1.86 2.95
N GLY A 4 11.90 -1.17 2.84
CA GLY A 4 10.96 -1.38 1.75
C GLY A 4 9.89 -0.31 1.66
N HIS A 5 8.91 -0.57 0.79
CA HIS A 5 7.76 0.31 0.60
C HIS A 5 6.50 -0.48 0.26
N LEU A 6 5.36 0.15 0.49
CA LEU A 6 4.06 -0.32 0.04
C LEU A 6 3.54 0.61 -1.04
N THR A 7 2.93 0.03 -2.07
CA THR A 7 2.19 0.76 -3.11
C THR A 7 0.76 0.26 -3.13
N VAL A 8 -0.17 1.18 -2.86
CA VAL A 8 -1.61 0.94 -2.89
C VAL A 8 -2.16 1.36 -4.25
N HIS A 9 -2.87 0.47 -4.95
CA HIS A 9 -3.40 0.75 -6.29
C HIS A 9 -4.67 -0.07 -6.59
N PRO A 10 -5.45 0.28 -7.63
CA PRO A 10 -6.59 -0.53 -8.07
C PRO A 10 -6.13 -1.95 -8.41
N ALA A 11 -6.89 -2.97 -7.99
CA ALA A 11 -6.55 -4.35 -8.34
C ALA A 11 -6.57 -4.54 -9.87
N GLY A 12 -5.73 -5.44 -10.38
CA GLY A 12 -5.64 -5.75 -11.81
C GLY A 12 -4.92 -4.71 -12.68
N THR A 13 -4.48 -3.57 -12.13
CA THR A 13 -3.70 -2.57 -12.89
C THR A 13 -2.18 -2.78 -12.74
N PRO A 14 -1.37 -2.28 -13.69
CA PRO A 14 0.08 -2.22 -13.49
C PRO A 14 0.45 -1.49 -12.19
N ILE A 15 1.44 -2.00 -11.47
CA ILE A 15 1.91 -1.42 -10.21
C ILE A 15 2.53 -0.05 -10.50
N PRO A 16 2.04 1.04 -9.88
CA PRO A 16 2.64 2.37 -10.04
C PRO A 16 4.10 2.42 -9.56
N LEU A 17 4.92 3.29 -10.16
CA LEU A 17 6.28 3.56 -9.69
C LEU A 17 6.34 4.32 -8.36
N ALA A 18 5.23 4.97 -7.97
CA ALA A 18 5.15 5.72 -6.73
C ALA A 18 4.88 4.80 -5.53
N SER A 19 5.52 5.09 -4.40
CA SER A 19 5.21 4.46 -3.11
C SER A 19 4.08 5.21 -2.40
N THR A 20 3.26 4.46 -1.67
CA THR A 20 2.29 5.02 -0.72
C THR A 20 2.96 5.27 0.62
N VAL A 21 3.66 4.29 1.18
CA VAL A 21 4.40 4.44 2.45
C VAL A 21 5.71 3.66 2.41
N ASN A 22 6.79 4.28 2.90
CA ASN A 22 8.11 3.65 3.02
C ASN A 22 8.32 3.16 4.45
N PHE A 23 9.03 2.06 4.65
CA PHE A 23 9.29 1.50 5.99
C PHE A 23 10.71 0.94 6.13
N ARG A 24 11.11 0.71 7.38
CA ARG A 24 12.35 0.03 7.78
C ARG A 24 12.06 -0.92 8.93
N ALA A 25 12.97 -1.85 9.20
CA ALA A 25 12.88 -2.73 10.36
C ALA A 25 12.72 -1.94 11.67
N HIS A 26 11.95 -2.50 12.61
CA HIS A 26 11.73 -1.95 13.95
C HIS A 26 11.04 -0.58 13.99
N GLN A 27 10.23 -0.25 12.98
CA GLN A 27 9.45 0.99 12.94
C GLN A 27 8.02 0.72 12.49
N THR A 28 7.07 1.27 13.24
CA THR A 28 5.67 1.42 12.79
C THR A 28 5.53 2.78 12.13
N ARG A 29 5.01 2.82 10.91
CA ARG A 29 4.78 4.06 10.16
C ARG A 29 3.35 4.11 9.64
N ALA A 30 2.78 5.29 9.62
CA ALA A 30 1.45 5.55 9.10
C ALA A 30 1.46 6.78 8.19
N ASN A 31 0.54 6.81 7.25
CA ASN A 31 0.14 7.98 6.49
C ASN A 31 -1.33 7.84 6.05
N ASN A 32 -1.84 8.83 5.33
CA ASN A 32 -3.14 8.78 4.68
C ASN A 32 -2.95 8.92 3.15
N ALA A 33 -3.76 8.20 2.38
CA ALA A 33 -3.75 8.25 0.93
C ALA A 33 -5.16 8.06 0.37
N ALA A 34 -5.48 8.76 -0.72
CA ALA A 34 -6.65 8.47 -1.54
C ALA A 34 -6.24 7.53 -2.67
N ALA A 35 -6.98 6.43 -2.84
CA ALA A 35 -6.77 5.46 -3.90
C ALA A 35 -8.07 5.23 -4.68
N ARG A 36 -7.94 4.95 -5.99
CA ARG A 36 -9.05 4.43 -6.78
C ARG A 36 -9.18 2.92 -6.50
N LEU A 37 -10.39 2.41 -6.67
CA LEU A 37 -10.66 0.98 -6.70
C LEU A 37 -10.72 0.50 -8.16
N SER A 38 -10.57 -0.82 -8.37
CA SER A 38 -10.85 -1.44 -9.66
C SER A 38 -12.35 -1.35 -10.00
N VAL A 39 -12.73 -1.78 -11.20
CA VAL A 39 -14.15 -1.82 -11.59
C VAL A 39 -14.93 -2.87 -10.78
N GLU A 40 -14.23 -3.86 -10.23
CA GLU A 40 -14.72 -4.86 -9.29
C GLU A 40 -14.69 -4.41 -7.82
N THR A 41 -14.44 -3.11 -7.57
CA THR A 41 -14.32 -2.48 -6.24
C THR A 41 -13.19 -3.04 -5.36
N GLU A 42 -12.12 -3.50 -6.00
CA GLU A 42 -10.97 -4.10 -5.31
C GLU A 42 -9.76 -3.15 -5.26
N LEU A 43 -8.92 -3.37 -4.25
CA LEU A 43 -7.64 -2.71 -4.04
C LEU A 43 -6.54 -3.77 -3.93
N ALA A 44 -5.38 -3.49 -4.50
CA ALA A 44 -4.18 -4.28 -4.32
C ALA A 44 -3.11 -3.48 -3.57
N VAL A 45 -2.30 -4.20 -2.78
CA VAL A 45 -1.13 -3.63 -2.12
C VAL A 45 0.10 -4.42 -2.53
N PHE A 46 1.03 -3.76 -3.20
CA PHE A 46 2.33 -4.30 -3.50
C PHE A 46 3.31 -3.98 -2.36
N CYS A 47 4.07 -4.98 -1.93
CA CYS A 47 5.16 -4.81 -0.97
C CYS A 47 6.51 -4.95 -1.66
N GLY A 48 7.16 -3.81 -1.92
CA GLY A 48 8.48 -3.74 -2.52
C GLY A 48 9.59 -3.83 -1.48
N MET A 49 10.09 -5.04 -1.23
CA MET A 49 11.28 -5.26 -0.40
C MET A 49 12.03 -6.53 -0.84
N PRO A 50 13.35 -6.62 -0.61
CA PRO A 50 14.15 -7.75 -1.07
C PRO A 50 13.85 -9.08 -0.36
N ALA A 51 13.46 -9.06 0.92
CA ALA A 51 13.10 -10.25 1.69
C ALA A 51 12.32 -9.92 2.98
N GLY A 52 11.54 -10.91 3.45
CA GLY A 52 10.81 -10.88 4.73
C GLY A 52 9.30 -10.69 4.59
N SER A 53 8.65 -10.26 5.67
CA SER A 53 7.25 -9.84 5.72
C SER A 53 7.12 -8.48 6.43
N VAL A 54 5.99 -7.82 6.24
CA VAL A 54 5.59 -6.61 6.98
C VAL A 54 4.11 -6.74 7.32
N ASP A 55 3.73 -6.31 8.52
CA ASP A 55 2.34 -6.23 8.92
C ASP A 55 1.71 -4.94 8.39
N LEU A 56 0.51 -5.03 7.83
CA LEU A 56 -0.22 -3.91 7.25
C LEU A 56 -1.60 -3.80 7.87
N ILE A 57 -1.97 -2.57 8.27
CA ILE A 57 -3.33 -2.19 8.63
C ILE A 57 -3.82 -1.18 7.60
N LEU A 58 -4.97 -1.43 7.01
CA LEU A 58 -5.69 -0.48 6.17
C LEU A 58 -6.89 0.04 6.97
N ASP A 59 -6.90 1.35 7.22
CA ASP A 59 -8.01 2.07 7.85
C ASP A 59 -8.69 2.97 6.81
N VAL A 60 -10.03 2.97 6.78
CA VAL A 60 -10.83 3.68 5.79
C VAL A 60 -11.63 4.77 6.48
N VAL A 61 -11.24 6.02 6.23
CA VAL A 61 -11.86 7.21 6.85
C VAL A 61 -13.01 7.81 6.02
N GLY A 62 -13.20 7.38 4.77
CA GLY A 62 -14.27 7.87 3.89
C GLY A 62 -14.09 7.50 2.42
N TYR A 63 -14.98 7.99 1.56
CA TYR A 63 -14.96 7.80 0.10
C TYR A 63 -15.39 9.07 -0.64
N PHE A 64 -15.01 9.18 -1.91
CA PHE A 64 -15.51 10.22 -2.82
C PHE A 64 -16.76 9.72 -3.54
N GLN A 65 -17.78 10.57 -3.64
CA GLN A 65 -19.05 10.30 -4.34
C GLN A 65 -19.27 11.29 -5.47
#